data_AF-A0A265UQE7-F1
#
_entry.id   AF-A0A265UQE7-F1
#
_cell.length_a   1.000
_cell.length_b   1.000
_cell.length_c   1.000
_cell.angle_alpha   90.00
_cell.angle_beta   90.00
_cell.angle_gamma   90.00
#
_symmetry.space_group_name_H-M   'P 1'
#
loop_
_entity.id
_entity.type
_entity.pdbx_description
1 polymer ?
#
loop_
_entity_poly.entity_id
_entity_poly.type
_entity_poly.pdbx_seq_one_letter_code
_entity_poly.pdbx_strand_id
1 'polypeptide(L)'
;MVDKWPNIIIDKNLIIVLKYQFRIKMRTFLQILILLCSVQVFQAQDNSGYRIMRSNVGSSGSSQTVVTSSGTYKISQSIGQASVIGTHYNNGYYLRQGYQQPMHKIKIVEEFDLDLNAKIYPNPFSQTIRITFSSKIEEDISVKIFDIHGRIVHAQEFLPAQNLELRLNDISSGSYFLKTISKGKRFTAKLIKF
;
A
#
# COMPACT_ATOMS: atom_id res chain seq x y z
N MET A 1 1.84 23.84 -110.05
CA MET A 1 1.86 25.13 -109.33
C MET A 1 2.17 24.82 -107.88
N VAL A 2 3.34 25.26 -107.40
CA VAL A 2 3.82 25.01 -106.04
C VAL A 2 3.44 26.21 -105.19
N ASP A 3 2.50 26.03 -104.28
CA ASP A 3 2.12 27.05 -103.30
C ASP A 3 3.17 27.09 -102.18
N LYS A 4 3.83 28.24 -102.07
CA LYS A 4 4.82 28.57 -101.05
C LYS A 4 4.14 28.76 -99.70
N TRP A 5 4.49 27.94 -98.72
CA TRP A 5 4.26 28.25 -97.30
C TRP A 5 5.15 29.44 -96.88
N PRO A 6 4.69 30.35 -95.99
CA PRO A 6 5.50 31.46 -95.54
C PRO A 6 6.65 30.97 -94.65
N ASN A 7 7.87 31.41 -94.97
CA ASN A 7 9.06 31.21 -94.14
C ASN A 7 8.89 31.95 -92.81
N ILE A 8 8.63 31.21 -91.73
CA ILE A 8 8.67 31.74 -90.37
C ILE A 8 10.16 31.89 -89.99
N ILE A 9 10.68 33.12 -90.05
CA ILE A 9 12.01 33.44 -89.53
C ILE A 9 11.91 33.44 -88.02
N ILE A 10 12.32 32.35 -87.39
CA ILE A 10 12.37 32.25 -85.93
C ILE A 10 13.64 32.95 -85.45
N ASP A 11 13.49 34.07 -84.73
CA ASP A 11 14.60 34.79 -84.13
C ASP A 11 15.33 33.89 -83.11
N LYS A 12 16.62 33.62 -83.38
CA LYS A 12 17.46 32.78 -82.51
C LYS A 12 17.57 33.36 -81.10
N ASN A 13 17.52 34.69 -80.95
CA ASN A 13 17.54 35.34 -79.65
C ASN A 13 16.25 35.05 -78.85
N LEU A 14 15.10 35.03 -79.52
CA LEU A 14 13.82 34.68 -78.90
C LEU A 14 13.81 33.23 -78.39
N ILE A 15 14.37 32.28 -79.16
CA ILE A 15 14.51 30.88 -78.74
C ILE A 15 15.40 30.77 -77.49
N ILE A 16 16.51 31.51 -77.44
CA ILE A 16 17.43 31.47 -76.29
C ILE A 16 16.75 32.01 -75.03
N VAL A 17 16.03 33.13 -75.15
CA VAL A 17 15.28 33.71 -74.03
C VAL A 17 14.17 32.75 -73.55
N LEU A 18 13.43 32.12 -74.46
CA LEU A 18 12.39 31.14 -74.11
C LEU A 18 12.97 29.90 -73.42
N LYS A 19 14.10 29.36 -73.90
CA LYS A 19 14.80 28.24 -73.24
C LYS A 19 15.29 28.62 -71.84
N TYR A 20 15.79 29.84 -71.66
CA TYR A 20 16.26 30.32 -70.37
C TYR A 20 15.10 30.49 -69.38
N GLN A 21 13.99 31.08 -69.82
CA GLN A 21 12.76 31.21 -69.04
C GLN A 21 12.16 29.85 -68.65
N PHE A 22 12.15 28.89 -69.59
CA PHE A 22 11.71 27.52 -69.32
C PHE A 22 12.61 26.82 -68.28
N ARG A 23 13.94 26.97 -68.41
CA ARG A 23 14.91 26.40 -67.46
C ARG A 23 14.77 26.99 -66.06
N ILE A 24 14.48 28.29 -65.93
CA ILE A 24 14.21 28.92 -64.63
C ILE A 24 12.91 28.37 -64.02
N LYS A 25 11.81 28.34 -64.78
CA LYS A 25 10.53 27.79 -64.30
C LYS A 25 10.62 26.31 -63.91
N MET A 26 11.38 25.51 -64.66
CA MET A 26 11.59 24.10 -64.34
C MET A 26 12.41 23.93 -63.05
N ARG A 27 13.40 24.80 -62.80
CA ARG A 27 14.21 24.76 -61.57
C ARG A 27 13.39 25.16 -60.35
N THR A 28 12.55 26.19 -60.44
CA THR A 28 11.66 26.58 -59.33
C THR A 28 10.59 25.54 -59.06
N PHE A 29 10.01 24.92 -60.10
CA PHE A 29 9.08 23.81 -59.94
C PHE A 29 9.72 22.60 -59.25
N LEU A 30 10.95 22.23 -59.65
CA LEU A 30 11.69 21.13 -59.02
C LEU A 30 12.00 21.42 -57.54
N GLN A 31 12.35 22.67 -57.21
CA GLN A 31 12.58 23.11 -55.82
C GLN A 31 11.30 23.00 -54.98
N ILE A 32 10.15 23.40 -55.52
CA ILE A 32 8.85 23.29 -54.84
C ILE A 32 8.47 21.81 -54.63
N LEU A 33 8.71 20.96 -55.64
CA LEU A 33 8.44 19.52 -55.53
C LEU A 33 9.29 18.85 -54.44
N ILE A 34 10.58 19.20 -54.36
CA ILE A 34 11.48 18.70 -53.31
C ILE A 34 11.01 19.15 -51.92
N LEU A 35 10.54 20.39 -51.80
CA LEU A 35 10.03 20.93 -50.53
C LEU A 35 8.71 20.28 -50.09
N LEU A 36 7.85 19.91 -51.04
CA LEU A 36 6.63 19.14 -50.77
C LEU A 36 6.93 17.70 -50.31
N CYS A 37 7.93 17.05 -50.92
CA CYS A 37 8.37 15.72 -50.49
C CYS A 37 8.98 15.73 -49.08
N SER A 38 9.76 16.76 -48.72
CA SER A 38 10.41 16.81 -47.41
C SER A 38 9.43 16.99 -46.24
N VAL A 39 8.31 17.70 -46.45
CA VAL A 39 7.25 17.88 -45.42
C VAL A 39 6.63 16.54 -45.00
N GLN A 40 6.51 15.57 -45.92
CA GLN A 40 5.94 14.25 -45.58
C GLN A 40 6.88 13.39 -44.72
N VAL A 41 8.19 13.63 -44.76
CA VAL A 41 9.17 12.85 -43.99
C VAL A 41 9.19 13.27 -42.51
N PHE A 42 8.86 14.53 -42.19
CA PHE A 42 8.84 15.03 -40.80
C PHE A 42 7.67 14.49 -39.97
N GLN A 43 6.52 14.18 -40.59
CA GLN A 43 5.34 13.65 -39.89
C GLN A 43 5.43 12.14 -39.59
N ALA A 44 6.43 11.44 -40.12
CA ALA A 44 6.57 9.99 -40.01
C ALA A 44 7.47 9.53 -38.85
N GLN A 45 8.09 10.44 -38.09
CA GLN A 45 9.15 10.13 -37.12
C GLN A 45 8.70 10.02 -35.65
N ASP A 46 7.43 10.26 -35.34
CA ASP A 46 6.90 10.07 -33.97
C ASP A 46 6.54 8.61 -33.70
N ASN A 47 7.55 7.78 -33.46
CA ASN A 47 7.38 6.36 -33.13
C ASN A 47 7.96 5.96 -31.77
N SER A 48 8.12 6.92 -30.86
CA SER A 48 8.67 6.70 -29.50
C SER A 48 7.60 6.39 -28.44
N GLY A 49 6.35 6.14 -28.84
CA GLY A 49 5.27 5.78 -27.93
C GLY A 49 5.19 4.26 -27.70
N TYR A 50 5.39 3.82 -26.46
CA TYR A 50 5.11 2.43 -26.07
C TYR A 50 3.61 2.13 -26.31
N ARG A 51 3.31 1.31 -27.32
CA ARG A 51 1.95 0.83 -27.58
C ARG A 51 1.75 -0.52 -26.89
N ILE A 52 0.88 -0.57 -25.89
CA ILE A 52 0.47 -1.84 -25.26
C ILE A 52 -0.29 -2.65 -26.30
N MET A 53 0.33 -3.72 -26.80
CA MET A 53 -0.22 -4.55 -27.87
C MET A 53 -1.20 -5.61 -27.36
N ARG A 54 -1.12 -5.99 -26.07
CA ARG A 54 -1.99 -6.97 -25.41
C ARG A 54 -2.11 -6.67 -23.91
N SER A 55 -3.31 -6.81 -23.35
CA SER A 55 -3.57 -6.79 -21.91
C SER A 55 -4.28 -8.08 -21.48
N ASN A 56 -4.20 -8.41 -20.21
CA ASN A 56 -4.86 -9.57 -19.61
C ASN A 56 -5.74 -9.10 -18.44
N VAL A 57 -6.95 -9.64 -18.33
CA VAL A 57 -7.92 -9.31 -17.26
C VAL A 57 -7.88 -10.30 -16.09
N GLY A 58 -7.09 -11.36 -16.20
CA GLY A 58 -6.91 -12.37 -15.17
C GLY A 58 -5.95 -11.89 -14.09
N SER A 59 -6.37 -12.03 -12.84
CA SER A 59 -5.51 -11.81 -11.67
C SER A 59 -5.04 -13.15 -11.11
N SER A 60 -3.76 -13.24 -10.75
CA SER A 60 -3.19 -14.40 -10.07
C SER A 60 -2.13 -13.96 -9.05
N GLY A 61 -1.82 -14.80 -8.08
CA GLY A 61 -0.81 -14.49 -7.07
C GLY A 61 -0.19 -15.76 -6.50
N SER A 62 1.02 -15.64 -5.98
CA SER A 62 1.71 -16.75 -5.30
C SER A 62 2.72 -16.20 -4.31
N SER A 63 3.02 -16.98 -3.28
CA SER A 63 4.14 -16.70 -2.38
C SER A 63 4.89 -17.97 -2.10
N GLN A 64 6.23 -17.90 -2.12
CA GLN A 64 7.09 -19.02 -1.78
C GLN A 64 8.22 -18.56 -0.85
N THR A 65 8.63 -19.47 0.03
CA THR A 65 9.80 -19.27 0.87
C THR A 65 10.93 -20.09 0.28
N VAL A 66 12.02 -19.43 -0.10
CA VAL A 66 13.20 -20.04 -0.70
C VAL A 66 14.32 -19.98 0.33
N VAL A 67 14.90 -21.14 0.65
CA VAL A 67 16.05 -21.25 1.55
C VAL A 67 17.31 -21.41 0.71
N THR A 68 18.25 -20.49 0.86
CA THR A 68 19.57 -20.52 0.22
C THR A 68 20.66 -20.65 1.29
N SER A 69 21.90 -20.93 0.87
CA SER A 69 23.07 -20.96 1.76
C SER A 69 23.32 -19.62 2.48
N SER A 70 22.83 -18.52 1.93
CA SER A 70 22.95 -17.16 2.46
C SER A 70 21.77 -16.70 3.32
N GLY A 71 20.68 -17.47 3.42
CA GLY A 71 19.52 -17.14 4.24
C GLY A 71 18.19 -17.64 3.70
N THR A 72 17.12 -17.29 4.40
CA THR A 72 15.74 -17.63 3.99
C THR A 72 15.03 -16.38 3.47
N TYR A 73 14.53 -16.45 2.23
CA TYR A 73 13.86 -15.36 1.54
C TYR A 73 12.39 -15.71 1.30
N LYS A 74 11.48 -14.79 1.64
CA LYS A 74 10.06 -14.90 1.26
C LYS A 74 9.80 -14.05 0.02
N ILE A 75 9.42 -14.69 -1.06
CA ILE A 75 9.06 -14.07 -2.33
C ILE A 75 7.54 -14.12 -2.45
N SER A 76 6.92 -12.98 -2.71
CA SER A 76 5.47 -12.89 -2.96
C SER A 76 5.28 -12.13 -4.28
N GLN A 77 4.37 -12.61 -5.11
CA GLN A 77 4.06 -12.04 -6.42
C GLN A 77 2.56 -11.94 -6.65
N SER A 78 2.15 -10.91 -7.39
CA SER A 78 0.78 -10.72 -7.88
C SER A 78 0.83 -10.28 -9.34
N ILE A 79 0.04 -10.94 -10.18
CA ILE A 79 -0.06 -10.74 -11.63
C ILE A 79 -1.48 -10.27 -11.94
N GLY A 80 -1.62 -9.33 -12.88
CA GLY A 80 -2.94 -8.85 -13.31
C GLY A 80 -3.64 -7.93 -12.32
N GLN A 81 -2.87 -7.15 -11.55
CA GLN A 81 -3.44 -6.10 -10.72
C GLN A 81 -3.97 -4.96 -11.62
N ALA A 82 -5.28 -4.74 -11.61
CA ALA A 82 -5.94 -3.67 -12.38
C ALA A 82 -5.86 -2.28 -11.71
N SER A 83 -5.41 -2.20 -10.45
CA SER A 83 -5.29 -0.96 -9.68
C SER A 83 -3.92 -0.31 -9.90
N VAL A 84 -3.83 1.00 -9.62
CA VAL A 84 -2.57 1.76 -9.70
C VAL A 84 -1.53 1.11 -8.77
N ILE A 85 -0.33 0.93 -9.29
CA ILE A 85 0.84 0.41 -8.58
C ILE A 85 1.89 1.51 -8.47
N GLY A 86 2.63 1.53 -7.37
CA GLY A 86 3.74 2.47 -7.22
C GLY A 86 4.20 2.57 -5.78
N THR A 87 5.49 2.84 -5.60
CA THR A 87 6.04 3.25 -4.30
C THR A 87 6.67 4.61 -4.49
N HIS A 88 6.08 5.62 -3.86
CA HIS A 88 6.59 6.98 -3.84
C HIS A 88 7.31 7.22 -2.52
N TYR A 89 8.46 7.87 -2.59
CA TYR A 89 9.26 8.20 -1.42
C TYR A 89 9.47 9.71 -1.35
N ASN A 90 9.17 10.31 -0.20
CA ASN A 90 9.45 11.71 0.09
C ASN A 90 9.72 11.89 1.59
N ASN A 91 10.82 12.55 1.95
CA ASN A 91 11.17 12.92 3.33
C ASN A 91 11.03 11.78 4.36
N GLY A 92 11.51 10.57 4.05
CA GLY A 92 11.44 9.43 4.97
C GLY A 92 10.11 8.68 4.98
N TYR A 93 9.09 9.20 4.28
CA TYR A 93 7.78 8.55 4.16
C TYR A 93 7.68 7.79 2.83
N TYR A 94 7.17 6.57 2.91
CA TYR A 94 6.86 5.74 1.76
C TYR A 94 5.33 5.68 1.56
N LEU A 95 4.83 6.24 0.46
CA LEU A 95 3.46 6.04 0.01
C LEU A 95 3.45 4.88 -0.99
N ARG A 96 2.90 3.74 -0.58
CA ARG A 96 2.88 2.52 -1.39
C ARG A 96 1.45 2.21 -1.81
N GLN A 97 1.19 2.27 -3.11
CA GLN A 97 -0.09 1.91 -3.69
C GLN A 97 -0.03 0.49 -4.26
N GLY A 98 -1.03 -0.32 -3.92
CA GLY A 98 -1.18 -1.69 -4.41
C GLY A 98 -1.34 -2.73 -3.30
N TYR A 99 -1.62 -3.96 -3.71
CA TYR A 99 -1.98 -5.05 -2.80
C TYR A 99 -0.77 -5.64 -2.07
N GLN A 100 0.39 -5.68 -2.71
CA GLN A 100 1.59 -6.26 -2.13
C GLN A 100 2.35 -5.23 -1.27
N GLN A 101 2.19 -5.37 0.04
CA GLN A 101 2.92 -4.58 1.03
C GLN A 101 4.03 -5.44 1.65
N PRO A 102 5.21 -4.87 1.97
CA PRO A 102 6.27 -5.60 2.64
C PRO A 102 5.80 -6.04 4.03
N MET A 103 6.23 -7.22 4.47
CA MET A 103 6.07 -7.58 5.87
C MET A 103 7.00 -6.68 6.70
N HIS A 104 6.42 -5.78 7.49
CA HIS A 104 7.18 -5.10 8.52
C HIS A 104 7.58 -6.13 9.58
N LYS A 105 8.84 -6.04 10.04
CA LYS A 105 9.21 -6.68 11.29
C LYS A 105 8.39 -5.99 12.39
N ILE A 106 7.34 -6.66 12.84
CA ILE A 106 6.70 -6.30 14.10
C ILE A 106 7.80 -6.49 15.13
N LYS A 107 8.35 -5.38 15.63
CA LYS A 107 9.20 -5.42 16.82
C LYS A 107 8.23 -5.79 17.93
N ILE A 108 8.14 -7.09 18.22
CA ILE A 108 7.60 -7.55 19.49
C ILE A 108 8.59 -6.97 20.49
N VAL A 109 8.25 -5.80 21.04
CA VAL A 109 8.86 -5.36 22.28
C VAL A 109 8.58 -6.51 23.21
N GLU A 110 9.64 -7.15 23.71
CA GLU A 110 9.53 -8.27 24.63
C GLU A 110 8.36 -7.98 25.57
N GLU A 111 7.37 -8.87 25.56
CA GLU A 111 6.36 -8.89 26.60
C GLU A 111 7.17 -8.89 27.89
N PHE A 112 7.29 -7.72 28.54
CA PHE A 112 7.61 -7.70 29.95
C PHE A 112 6.68 -8.75 30.55
N ASP A 113 7.19 -9.58 31.45
CA ASP A 113 6.40 -10.51 32.22
C ASP A 113 5.42 -9.70 33.10
N LEU A 114 4.41 -9.16 32.42
CA LEU A 114 3.31 -8.35 32.89
C LEU A 114 2.28 -9.27 33.50
N ASP A 115 2.48 -10.59 33.52
CA ASP A 115 1.54 -11.51 34.11
C ASP A 115 1.80 -11.60 35.61
N LEU A 116 0.79 -11.17 36.37
CA LEU A 116 0.72 -11.37 37.80
C LEU A 116 0.07 -12.72 38.05
N ASN A 117 0.83 -13.73 38.46
CA ASN A 117 0.29 -15.07 38.70
C ASN A 117 -0.60 -15.07 39.96
N ALA A 118 -1.91 -15.22 39.77
CA ALA A 118 -2.91 -15.25 40.82
C ALA A 118 -3.99 -16.29 40.55
N LYS A 119 -4.67 -16.73 41.61
CA LYS A 119 -5.84 -17.60 41.56
C LYS A 119 -7.04 -16.91 42.21
N ILE A 120 -8.22 -17.09 41.63
CA ILE A 120 -9.47 -16.55 42.17
C ILE A 120 -10.44 -17.67 42.49
N TYR A 121 -11.02 -17.62 43.68
CA TYR A 121 -12.05 -18.54 44.11
C TYR A 121 -12.97 -17.90 45.17
N PRO A 122 -14.24 -18.35 45.28
CA PRO A 122 -14.91 -19.21 44.32
C PRO A 122 -15.22 -18.42 43.03
N ASN A 123 -15.33 -19.14 41.92
CA ASN A 123 -15.88 -18.62 40.68
C ASN A 123 -16.64 -19.77 39.99
N PRO A 124 -17.98 -19.74 39.92
CA PRO A 124 -18.88 -18.63 40.28
C PRO A 124 -18.94 -18.27 41.78
N PHE A 125 -19.45 -17.08 42.11
CA PHE A 125 -19.56 -16.56 43.49
C PHE A 125 -20.94 -15.93 43.77
N SER A 126 -21.28 -15.75 45.06
CA SER A 126 -22.54 -15.10 45.48
C SER A 126 -22.31 -13.72 46.12
N GLN A 127 -21.34 -13.60 47.02
CA GLN A 127 -21.11 -12.34 47.76
C GLN A 127 -19.64 -11.93 47.76
N THR A 128 -18.75 -12.91 47.95
CA THR A 128 -17.32 -12.64 48.19
C THR A 128 -16.46 -13.49 47.28
N ILE A 129 -15.35 -12.92 46.82
CA ILE A 129 -14.27 -13.64 46.14
C ILE A 129 -12.96 -13.45 46.89
N ARG A 130 -12.06 -14.43 46.75
CA ARG A 130 -10.68 -14.35 47.23
C ARG A 130 -9.71 -14.42 46.07
N ILE A 131 -8.72 -13.55 46.12
CA ILE A 131 -7.59 -13.54 45.19
C ILE A 131 -6.35 -13.94 45.96
N THR A 132 -5.70 -15.03 45.55
CA THR A 132 -4.43 -15.48 46.11
C THR A 132 -3.34 -15.32 45.07
N PHE A 133 -2.34 -14.51 45.37
CA PHE A 133 -1.18 -14.34 44.49
C PHE A 133 -0.20 -15.49 44.70
N SER A 134 0.44 -15.95 43.63
CA SER A 134 1.51 -16.95 43.67
C SER A 134 2.89 -16.28 43.79
N SER A 135 3.03 -15.08 43.21
CA SER A 135 4.22 -14.24 43.34
C SER A 135 4.13 -13.32 44.56
N LYS A 136 5.26 -13.02 45.19
CA LYS A 136 5.33 -12.05 46.29
C LYS A 136 4.86 -10.67 45.83
N ILE A 137 3.95 -10.07 46.59
CA ILE A 137 3.48 -8.69 46.35
C ILE A 137 4.23 -7.73 47.26
N GLU A 138 4.83 -6.70 46.68
CA GLU A 138 5.62 -5.68 47.38
C GLU A 138 5.02 -4.27 47.29
N GLU A 139 4.13 -4.05 46.33
CA GLU A 139 3.50 -2.76 46.05
C GLU A 139 1.98 -2.86 46.16
N ASP A 140 1.34 -1.71 46.30
CA ASP A 140 -0.10 -1.59 46.38
C ASP A 140 -0.78 -2.27 45.17
N ILE A 141 -1.98 -2.76 45.42
CA ILE A 141 -2.74 -3.60 44.50
C ILE A 141 -4.01 -2.87 44.09
N SER A 142 -4.13 -2.57 42.80
CA SER A 142 -5.34 -1.99 42.22
C SER A 142 -6.23 -3.10 41.68
N VAL A 143 -7.44 -3.24 42.21
CA VAL A 143 -8.45 -4.19 41.73
C VAL A 143 -9.61 -3.44 41.12
N LYS A 144 -9.93 -3.75 39.87
CA LYS A 144 -11.07 -3.19 39.12
C LYS A 144 -11.91 -4.30 38.52
N ILE A 145 -13.24 -4.15 38.58
CA ILE A 145 -14.19 -5.07 37.99
C ILE A 145 -15.00 -4.33 36.93
N PHE A 146 -15.14 -4.97 35.78
CA PHE A 146 -15.82 -4.46 34.60
C PHE A 146 -17.02 -5.34 34.27
N ASP A 147 -18.12 -4.72 33.84
CA ASP A 147 -19.23 -5.44 33.22
C ASP A 147 -18.91 -5.87 31.78
N ILE A 148 -19.84 -6.59 31.13
CA ILE A 148 -19.69 -7.03 29.73
C ILE A 148 -19.59 -5.88 28.71
N HIS A 149 -19.98 -4.66 29.09
CA HIS A 149 -19.90 -3.46 28.26
C HIS A 149 -18.62 -2.66 28.52
N GLY A 150 -17.73 -3.15 29.40
CA GLY A 150 -16.47 -2.50 29.74
C GLY A 150 -16.62 -1.35 30.75
N ARG A 151 -17.77 -1.19 31.41
CA ARG A 151 -17.96 -0.18 32.45
C ARG A 151 -17.40 -0.68 33.77
N ILE A 152 -16.72 0.19 34.52
CA ILE A 152 -16.21 -0.13 35.87
C ILE A 152 -17.39 -0.18 36.84
N VAL A 153 -17.61 -1.35 37.46
CA VAL A 153 -18.67 -1.57 38.46
C VAL A 153 -18.14 -1.63 39.88
N HIS A 154 -16.85 -1.94 40.05
CA HIS A 154 -16.17 -1.92 41.34
C HIS A 154 -14.70 -1.51 41.13
N ALA A 155 -14.16 -0.69 42.02
CA ALA A 155 -12.76 -0.31 42.02
C ALA A 155 -12.28 -0.12 43.46
N GLN A 156 -11.16 -0.75 43.80
CA GLN A 156 -10.59 -0.68 45.15
C GLN A 156 -9.07 -0.87 45.10
N GLU A 157 -8.38 -0.10 45.93
CA GLU A 157 -6.93 -0.23 46.16
C GLU A 157 -6.70 -0.98 47.47
N PHE A 158 -5.66 -1.81 47.52
CA PHE A 158 -5.24 -2.56 48.69
C PHE A 158 -3.76 -2.38 48.95
N LEU A 159 -3.38 -2.39 50.23
CA LEU A 159 -1.97 -2.51 50.62
C LEU A 159 -1.39 -3.87 50.17
N PRO A 160 -0.05 -4.01 50.12
CA PRO A 160 0.60 -5.23 49.66
C PRO A 160 0.18 -6.44 50.52
N ALA A 161 -0.50 -7.40 49.92
CA ALA A 161 -0.98 -8.60 50.60
C ALA A 161 -1.02 -9.81 49.65
N GLN A 162 -0.72 -10.99 50.18
CA GLN A 162 -0.71 -12.22 49.39
C GLN A 162 -2.12 -12.77 49.12
N ASN A 163 -3.08 -12.41 49.99
CA ASN A 163 -4.48 -12.81 49.89
C ASN A 163 -5.36 -11.57 50.04
N LEU A 164 -6.28 -11.39 49.11
CA LEU A 164 -7.29 -10.36 49.16
C LEU A 164 -8.68 -10.98 49.21
N GLU A 165 -9.55 -10.37 49.99
CA GLU A 165 -10.97 -10.72 50.04
C GLU A 165 -11.78 -9.51 49.57
N LEU A 166 -12.56 -9.70 48.50
CA LEU A 166 -13.44 -8.66 47.95
C LEU A 166 -14.88 -9.04 48.20
N ARG A 167 -15.60 -8.15 48.90
CA ARG A 167 -17.05 -8.24 49.07
C ARG A 167 -17.73 -7.45 47.96
N LEU A 168 -18.56 -8.14 47.19
CA LEU A 168 -19.18 -7.66 45.95
C LEU A 168 -20.70 -7.79 46.05
N ASN A 169 -21.28 -7.40 47.18
CA ASN A 169 -22.72 -7.53 47.42
C ASN A 169 -23.52 -6.63 46.48
N ASP A 170 -22.98 -5.46 46.14
CA ASP A 170 -23.71 -4.37 45.47
C ASP A 170 -23.78 -4.49 43.94
N ILE A 171 -23.12 -5.49 43.35
CA ILE A 171 -23.20 -5.76 41.90
C ILE A 171 -24.31 -6.78 41.59
N SER A 172 -25.00 -6.64 40.46
CA SER A 172 -26.04 -7.59 40.04
C SER A 172 -25.49 -8.98 39.68
N SER A 173 -26.35 -9.98 39.60
CA SER A 173 -26.00 -11.29 39.03
C SER A 173 -25.62 -11.15 37.56
N GLY A 174 -24.58 -11.87 37.09
CA GLY A 174 -24.09 -11.73 35.72
C GLY A 174 -22.63 -12.13 35.51
N SER A 175 -22.11 -11.80 34.32
CA SER A 175 -20.70 -12.01 33.95
C SER A 175 -19.90 -10.72 34.06
N TYR A 176 -18.70 -10.82 34.62
CA TYR A 176 -17.80 -9.70 34.84
C TYR A 176 -16.36 -10.05 34.46
N PHE A 177 -15.53 -9.03 34.28
CA PHE A 177 -14.09 -9.17 34.14
C PHE A 177 -13.40 -8.46 35.28
N LEU A 178 -12.56 -9.17 36.01
CA LEU A 178 -11.71 -8.60 37.04
C LEU A 178 -10.31 -8.35 36.46
N LYS A 179 -9.75 -7.19 36.79
CA LYS A 179 -8.38 -6.80 36.50
C LYS A 179 -7.70 -6.39 37.80
N THR A 180 -6.57 -7.02 38.10
CA THR A 180 -5.71 -6.66 39.20
C THR A 180 -4.39 -6.15 38.66
N ILE A 181 -3.81 -5.10 39.24
CA ILE A 181 -2.51 -4.54 38.84
C ILE A 181 -1.66 -4.31 40.09
N SER A 182 -0.39 -4.72 40.05
CA SER A 182 0.63 -4.38 41.07
C SER A 182 2.01 -4.35 40.41
N LYS A 183 2.83 -3.33 40.71
CA LYS A 183 4.18 -3.16 40.14
C LYS A 183 4.25 -3.27 38.61
N GLY A 184 3.23 -2.74 37.93
CA GLY A 184 3.08 -2.82 36.46
C GLY A 184 2.67 -4.19 35.91
N LYS A 185 2.68 -5.26 36.72
CA LYS A 185 2.11 -6.57 36.37
C LYS A 185 0.59 -6.55 36.54
N ARG A 186 -0.12 -7.32 35.73
CA ARG A 186 -1.57 -7.44 35.67
C ARG A 186 -2.03 -8.89 35.75
N PHE A 187 -3.16 -9.12 36.39
CA PHE A 187 -3.89 -10.37 36.35
C PHE A 187 -5.31 -10.08 35.86
N THR A 188 -5.84 -10.92 34.98
CA THR A 188 -7.23 -10.79 34.52
C THR A 188 -7.98 -12.11 34.63
N ALA A 189 -9.22 -12.06 35.11
CA ALA A 189 -10.08 -13.22 35.22
C ALA A 189 -11.53 -12.88 34.86
N LYS A 190 -12.23 -13.84 34.25
CA LYS A 190 -13.69 -13.78 34.09
C LYS A 190 -14.34 -14.23 35.40
N LEU A 191 -15.34 -13.50 35.87
CA LEU A 191 -16.12 -13.83 37.05
C LEU A 191 -17.58 -14.08 36.68
N ILE A 192 -18.24 -14.99 37.40
CA ILE A 192 -19.66 -15.29 37.26
C ILE A 192 -20.32 -15.10 38.63
N LYS A 193 -21.28 -14.18 38.72
CA LYS A 193 -22.08 -13.95 39.93
C LYS A 193 -23.48 -14.54 39.77
N PHE A 194 -23.94 -15.30 40.76
CA PHE A 194 -25.32 -15.76 40.88
C PHE A 194 -26.19 -14.78 41.65
#